data_AF-G7M6F4-F1
#
_entry.id   AF-G7M6F4-F1
#
_cell.length_a   1.000
_cell.length_b   1.000
_cell.length_c   1.000
_cell.angle_alpha   90.00
_cell.angle_beta   90.00
_cell.angle_gamma   90.00
#
_symmetry.space_group_name_H-M   'P 1'
#
loop_
_entity.id
_entity.type
_entity.pdbx_description
1 polymer ?
#
loop_
_entity_poly.entity_id
_entity_poly.type
_entity_poly.pdbx_seq_one_letter_code
_entity_poly.pdbx_strand_id
1 'polypeptide(L)' 'MNNNFFVKTHGLGNEYIVLNEEKINFEITENAIKRICNVNFGIGSDGILLKVRLLV' A
#
# COMPACT_ATOMS: atom_id res chain seq x y z
N MET A 1 8.22 -10.12 -13.55
CA MET A 1 7.26 -9.44 -12.65
C MET A 1 8.05 -8.49 -11.78
N ASN A 2 8.08 -7.20 -12.08
CA ASN A 2 8.96 -6.23 -11.39
C ASN A 2 8.20 -5.04 -10.76
N ASN A 3 6.88 -4.97 -10.93
CA ASN A 3 6.02 -3.88 -10.45
C ASN A 3 4.91 -4.43 -9.55
N ASN A 4 4.34 -3.57 -8.71
CA ASN A 4 3.25 -3.82 -7.76
C ASN A 4 3.57 -4.83 -6.65
N PHE A 5 4.84 -4.95 -6.29
CA PHE A 5 5.21 -5.68 -5.07
C PHE A 5 4.83 -4.87 -3.83
N PHE A 6 4.38 -5.60 -2.81
CA PHE A 6 4.07 -5.05 -1.51
C PHE A 6 4.58 -5.97 -0.41
N VAL A 7 4.75 -5.40 0.78
CA VAL A 7 4.95 -6.16 2.01
C VAL A 7 3.75 -5.94 2.91
N LYS A 8 3.14 -7.01 3.41
CA LYS A 8 2.17 -6.92 4.50
C LYS A 8 2.91 -7.14 5.82
N THR A 9 2.75 -6.22 6.75
CA THR A 9 3.39 -6.27 8.07
C THR A 9 2.46 -5.71 9.13
N HIS A 10 2.81 -5.89 10.40
CA HIS A 10 2.05 -5.35 11.50
C HIS A 10 2.97 -4.80 12.59
N GLY A 11 2.45 -3.87 13.40
CA GLY A 11 3.15 -3.28 14.54
C GLY A 11 2.17 -2.92 15.64
N LEU A 12 2.36 -3.47 16.84
CA LEU A 12 1.52 -3.20 18.01
C LEU A 12 0.01 -3.39 17.76
N GLY A 13 -0.35 -4.33 16.87
CA GLY A 13 -1.74 -4.63 16.53
C GLY A 13 -2.28 -3.94 15.28
N ASN A 14 -1.59 -2.94 14.73
CA ASN A 14 -1.98 -2.32 13.45
C ASN A 14 -1.33 -3.04 12.27
N GLU A 15 -2.10 -3.33 11.23
CA GLU A 15 -1.64 -3.93 9.97
C GLU A 15 -1.41 -2.87 8.89
N TYR A 16 -0.32 -3.03 8.12
CA TYR A 16 0.04 -2.12 7.04
C TYR A 16 0.43 -2.85 5.76
N ILE A 17 0.07 -2.25 4.63
CA ILE A 17 0.64 -2.57 3.33
C ILE A 17 1.73 -1.56 3.00
N VAL A 18 2.96 -2.04 2.77
CA VAL A 18 4.10 -1.20 2.41
C VAL A 18 4.30 -1.25 0.89
N LEU A 19 4.34 -0.07 0.26
CA LEU A 19 4.50 0.11 -1.18
C LEU A 19 5.66 1.05 -1.48
N ASN A 20 6.23 0.92 -2.68
CA ASN A 20 7.20 1.87 -3.23
C ASN A 20 6.59 2.56 -4.45
N GLU A 21 6.46 3.90 -4.41
CA GLU A 21 5.79 4.66 -5.47
C GLU A 21 6.45 4.44 -6.85
N GLU A 22 7.76 4.25 -6.89
CA GLU A 22 8.51 4.05 -8.12
C GLU A 22 8.31 2.66 -8.74
N LYS A 23 7.65 1.76 -8.01
CA LYS A 23 7.43 0.36 -8.38
C LYS A 23 5.95 0.01 -8.51
N ILE A 24 5.05 0.97 -8.35
CA ILE A 24 3.62 0.78 -8.66
C ILE A 24 3.31 1.32 -10.06
N ASN A 25 2.41 0.66 -10.77
CA ASN A 25 1.93 1.10 -12.08
C ASN A 25 0.49 1.66 -12.05
N PHE A 26 0.04 2.03 -10.86
CA PHE A 26 -1.26 2.61 -10.58
C PHE A 26 -1.09 3.84 -9.70
N GLU A 27 -2.06 4.74 -9.75
CA GLU A 27 -2.08 5.94 -8.93
C GLU A 27 -2.66 5.64 -7.54
N ILE A 28 -2.05 6.22 -6.50
CA ILE A 28 -2.56 6.15 -5.13
C ILE A 28 -3.68 7.19 -4.97
N THR A 29 -4.89 6.78 -5.34
CA THR A 29 -6.12 7.55 -5.13
C THR A 29 -6.87 7.07 -3.88
N GLU A 30 -7.78 7.89 -3.35
CA GLU A 30 -8.60 7.50 -2.19
C GLU A 30 -9.38 6.20 -2.43
N ASN A 31 -9.94 6.02 -3.64
CA ASN A 31 -10.66 4.80 -4.01
C ASN A 31 -9.74 3.58 -4.08
N ALA A 32 -8.52 3.75 -4.61
CA ALA A 32 -7.52 2.69 -4.63
C ALA A 32 -7.13 2.29 -3.19
N ILE A 33 -6.86 3.27 -2.32
CA ILE A 33 -6.54 3.03 -0.91
C ILE A 33 -7.66 2.26 -0.22
N LYS A 34 -8.92 2.73 -0.32
CA LYS A 34 -10.09 2.05 0.28
C LYS A 34 -10.23 0.62 -0.22
N ARG A 35 -10.02 0.38 -1.50
CA ARG A 35 -10.12 -0.96 -2.09
C ARG A 35 -9.00 -1.89 -1.63
N ILE A 36 -7.76 -1.39 -1.55
CA ILE A 36 -6.61 -2.16 -1.07
C ILE A 36 -6.78 -2.53 0.41
N CYS A 37 -7.19 -1.59 1.25
CA CYS A 37 -7.35 -1.80 2.69
C CYS A 37 -8.60 -2.61 3.06
N ASN A 38 -9.54 -2.80 2.15
CA ASN A 38 -10.76 -3.57 2.43
C ASN A 38 -10.42 -5.02 2.80
N VAL A 39 -10.90 -5.51 3.95
CA VAL A 39 -10.60 -6.86 4.45
C VAL A 39 -11.30 -7.99 3.69
N ASN A 40 -12.41 -7.70 3.02
CA ASN A 40 -13.22 -8.70 2.31
C ASN A 40 -12.88 -8.78 0.82
N PHE A 41 -12.53 -7.64 0.21
CA PHE A 41 -12.36 -7.50 -1.24
C PHE A 41 -10.97 -6.97 -1.65
N GLY A 42 -10.11 -6.67 -0.67
CA GLY A 42 -8.76 -6.18 -0.84
C GLY A 42 -7.74 -7.07 -0.14
N ILE A 43 -6.59 -6.49 0.22
CA ILE A 43 -5.53 -7.20 0.96
C ILE A 43 -5.81 -7.19 2.47
N GLY A 44 -6.57 -6.19 2.94
CA GLY A 44 -6.89 -5.99 4.36
C GLY A 44 -5.71 -5.37 5.11
N SER A 45 -5.91 -4.15 5.63
CA SER A 45 -4.95 -3.44 6.47
C SER A 45 -5.60 -2.21 7.09
N ASP A 46 -5.04 -1.70 8.18
CA ASP A 46 -5.46 -0.42 8.77
C ASP A 46 -4.98 0.77 7.93
N GLY A 47 -3.89 0.62 7.18
CA GLY A 47 -3.40 1.66 6.29
C GLY A 47 -2.28 1.22 5.34
N ILE A 48 -1.80 2.18 4.55
CA ILE A 48 -0.70 2.01 3.59
C ILE A 48 0.47 2.88 4.02
N LEU A 49 1.67 2.30 4.03
CA LEU A 49 2.94 3.02 4.14
C LEU A 49 3.57 3.13 2.75
N LEU A 50 3.57 4.33 2.18
CA LEU A 50 4.10 4.58 0.84
C LEU A 50 5.51 5.18 0.96
N LYS A 51 6.52 4.47 0.44
CA LYS A 51 7.84 5.06 0.18
C LYS A 51 7.71 5.99 -1.02
N VAL A 52 7.82 7.29 -0.75
CA VAL A 52 7.79 8.34 -1.77
C VAL A 52 9.19 8.78 -2.18
N ARG A 53 9.35 9.26 -3.42
CA ARG A 53 10.59 9.92 -3.83
C ARG A 53 10.59 11.33 -3.24
N LEU A 54 11.66 11.68 -2.53
CA LEU A 54 11.87 13.07 -2.13
C LEU A 54 12.24 13.88 -3.38
N LEU A 55 11.42 14.86 -3.74
CA LEU A 55 11.78 15.87 -4.74
C LEU A 55 12.60 16.93 -4.03
N VAL A 56 13.91 16.94 -4.30
CA VAL A 56 14.83 18.04 -3.95
C VAL A 56 15.06 18.90 -5.18
#